data_AF-A0A7C7QZ30-F1
#
_entry.id   AF-A0A7C7QZ30-F1
#
_cell.length_a   1.000
_cell.length_b   1.000
_cell.length_c   1.000
_cell.angle_alpha   90.00
_cell.angle_beta   90.00
_cell.angle_gamma   90.00
#
_symmetry.space_group_name_H-M   'P 1'
#
loop_
_entity.id
_entity.type
_entity.pdbx_description
1 polymer ?
#
loop_
_entity_poly.entity_id
_entity_poly.type
_entity_poly.pdbx_seq_one_letter_code
_entity_poly.pdbx_strand_id
1 'polypeptide(L)'
;MKYVDEYRDAKQARAWAQRILRLVTRPWQIMEICGGQTHAILRFGIDRLLPDQIRLIHGPGCPVCVTPVELIDKAIAIASRPEVIFCSFGDMLRVPGSAMDLLGAKARGGDVRVVYSPMDAVALAQRHLDREVVFFAVGFETTAPANAMAAAHAARLGLRNFSLLVAHVLVPPAIRAILDSPDCRVQGFLAAGHVCTVMGTDQYEPIAHRYDVPIVVTGFEPLDLLQGIAQCIEQLEAGRAEVAIQYRRSVRPEGNVGARRLMDQVFQPVERKWRGMGLIPASGLGLRPEYSQLDAERRFDVGHLTA
;
A
#
# COMPACT_ATOMS: atom_id res chain seq x y z
N MET A 1 5.12 -18.41 16.52
CA MET A 1 4.91 -18.43 15.06
C MET A 1 5.62 -19.68 14.54
N LYS A 2 4.88 -20.80 14.35
CA LYS A 2 5.44 -21.98 13.67
C LYS A 2 5.97 -21.52 12.31
N TYR A 3 7.12 -22.00 11.85
CA TYR A 3 7.77 -21.72 10.55
C TYR A 3 8.78 -20.56 10.45
N VAL A 4 8.97 -19.65 11.42
CA VAL A 4 9.96 -18.55 11.28
C VAL A 4 11.38 -19.06 11.00
N ASP A 5 11.78 -20.12 11.71
CA ASP A 5 13.13 -20.67 11.61
C ASP A 5 13.36 -21.42 10.29
N GLU A 6 12.31 -22.06 9.74
CA GLU A 6 12.38 -22.79 8.47
C GLU A 6 12.54 -21.84 7.27
N TYR A 7 11.85 -20.70 7.27
CA TYR A 7 11.92 -19.70 6.18
C TYR A 7 13.11 -18.74 6.30
N ARG A 8 13.94 -18.90 7.34
CA ARG A 8 15.18 -18.13 7.57
C ARG A 8 16.44 -19.00 7.54
N ASP A 9 16.33 -20.25 7.10
CA ASP A 9 17.46 -21.17 6.98
C ASP A 9 18.49 -20.68 5.96
N ALA A 10 19.66 -20.29 6.46
CA ALA A 10 20.77 -19.79 5.64
C ALA A 10 21.28 -20.81 4.61
N LYS A 11 21.21 -22.11 4.91
CA LYS A 11 21.63 -23.17 3.97
C LYS A 11 20.67 -23.23 2.80
N GLN A 12 19.37 -23.16 3.07
CA GLN A 12 18.35 -23.12 2.02
C GLN A 12 18.42 -21.84 1.20
N ALA A 13 18.64 -20.68 1.84
CA ALA A 13 18.80 -19.41 1.13
C ALA A 13 19.97 -19.45 0.14
N ARG A 14 21.13 -19.99 0.56
CA ARG A 14 22.28 -20.21 -0.33
C ARG A 14 21.98 -21.17 -1.47
N ALA A 15 21.24 -22.25 -1.20
CA ALA A 15 20.85 -23.20 -2.24
C ALA A 15 19.94 -22.56 -3.31
N TRP A 16 19.02 -21.68 -2.90
CA TRP A 16 18.18 -20.91 -3.82
C TRP A 16 18.98 -19.87 -4.60
N ALA A 17 19.90 -19.15 -3.97
CA ALA A 17 20.81 -18.23 -4.66
C ALA A 17 21.63 -18.95 -5.74
N GLN A 18 22.18 -20.13 -5.43
CA GLN A 18 22.88 -20.96 -6.40
C GLN A 18 21.97 -21.48 -7.52
N ARG A 19 20.69 -21.77 -7.23
CA ARG A 19 19.71 -22.13 -8.26
C ARG A 19 19.46 -20.95 -9.19
N ILE A 20 19.24 -19.76 -8.65
CA ILE A 20 19.07 -18.53 -9.43
C ILE A 20 20.27 -18.31 -10.34
N LEU A 21 21.50 -18.41 -9.82
CA LEU A 21 22.72 -18.29 -10.61
C LEU A 21 22.75 -19.25 -11.82
N ARG A 22 22.24 -20.48 -11.68
CA ARG A 22 22.17 -21.45 -12.79
C ARG A 22 21.02 -21.19 -13.77
N LEU A 23 19.97 -20.50 -13.35
CA LEU A 23 18.82 -20.17 -14.20
C LEU A 23 19.10 -18.99 -15.11
N VAL A 24 19.87 -18.01 -14.64
CA VAL A 24 20.07 -16.73 -15.32
C VAL A 24 21.00 -16.90 -16.51
N THR A 25 20.50 -16.60 -17.71
CA THR A 25 21.28 -16.62 -18.95
C THR A 25 21.61 -15.22 -19.48
N ARG A 26 20.85 -14.21 -19.02
CA ARG A 26 20.99 -12.80 -19.43
C ARG A 26 20.55 -11.83 -18.32
N PRO A 27 20.89 -10.54 -18.41
CA PRO A 27 20.49 -9.56 -17.39
C PRO A 27 18.97 -9.37 -17.31
N TRP A 28 18.45 -9.26 -16.08
CA TRP A 28 17.03 -9.01 -15.81
C TRP A 28 16.83 -7.93 -14.75
N GLN A 29 15.78 -7.13 -14.93
CA GLN A 29 15.36 -6.08 -14.01
C GLN A 29 14.00 -6.42 -13.41
N ILE A 30 13.98 -6.73 -12.11
CA ILE A 30 12.78 -7.16 -11.39
C ILE A 30 12.44 -6.11 -10.33
N MET A 31 11.20 -5.64 -10.32
CA MET A 31 10.74 -4.66 -9.35
C MET A 31 9.86 -5.30 -8.28
N GLU A 32 10.13 -5.01 -7.00
CA GLU A 32 9.15 -5.22 -5.95
C GLU A 32 8.35 -3.94 -5.70
N ILE A 33 7.10 -4.08 -5.27
CA ILE A 33 6.22 -2.95 -4.98
C ILE A 33 5.62 -3.05 -3.57
N CYS A 34 6.48 -3.32 -2.59
CA CYS A 34 6.10 -3.38 -1.19
C CYS A 34 7.25 -3.02 -0.26
N GLY A 35 7.10 -1.98 0.55
CA GLY A 35 8.11 -1.55 1.52
C GLY A 35 8.53 -2.65 2.50
N GLY A 36 7.64 -3.60 2.80
CA GLY A 36 7.98 -4.79 3.59
C GLY A 36 8.94 -5.75 2.86
N GLN A 37 8.76 -5.92 1.54
CA GLN A 37 9.66 -6.70 0.70
C GLN A 37 10.98 -5.95 0.52
N THR A 38 10.97 -4.64 0.26
CA THR A 38 12.18 -3.79 0.26
C THR A 38 12.98 -3.97 1.55
N HIS A 39 12.31 -3.84 2.70
CA HIS A 39 12.94 -3.96 4.01
C HIS A 39 13.56 -5.35 4.20
N ALA A 40 12.83 -6.41 3.84
CA ALA A 40 13.33 -7.78 3.95
C ALA A 40 14.54 -8.03 3.02
N ILE A 41 14.48 -7.59 1.76
CA ILE A 41 15.58 -7.70 0.81
C ILE A 41 16.85 -7.09 1.39
N LEU A 42 16.77 -5.85 1.88
CA LEU A 42 17.92 -5.13 2.43
C LEU A 42 18.39 -5.73 3.77
N ARG A 43 17.46 -6.03 4.67
CA ARG A 43 17.77 -6.57 6.01
C ARG A 43 18.49 -7.91 5.94
N PHE A 44 18.10 -8.77 5.00
CA PHE A 44 18.67 -10.09 4.82
C PHE A 44 19.75 -10.15 3.73
N GLY A 45 20.07 -9.02 3.09
CA GLY A 45 21.09 -8.91 2.05
C GLY A 45 20.81 -9.78 0.83
N ILE A 46 19.53 -9.94 0.46
CA ILE A 46 19.11 -10.79 -0.68
C ILE A 46 19.69 -10.24 -1.98
N ASP A 47 19.72 -8.92 -2.14
CA ASP A 47 20.35 -8.21 -3.24
C ASP A 47 21.83 -8.61 -3.43
N ARG A 48 22.56 -8.87 -2.34
CA ARG A 48 23.96 -9.29 -2.37
C ARG A 48 24.16 -10.80 -2.60
N LEU A 49 23.09 -11.59 -2.45
CA LEU A 49 23.11 -13.03 -2.72
C LEU A 49 22.82 -13.36 -4.19
N LEU A 50 22.21 -12.43 -4.92
CA LEU A 50 21.87 -12.61 -6.32
C LEU A 50 23.10 -12.38 -7.22
N PRO A 51 23.13 -13.01 -8.41
CA PRO A 51 24.18 -12.75 -9.39
C PRO A 51 24.04 -11.33 -9.97
N ASP A 52 25.15 -10.72 -10.40
CA ASP A 52 25.22 -9.34 -10.93
C ASP A 52 24.30 -9.07 -12.12
N GLN A 53 23.87 -10.12 -12.83
CA GLN A 53 22.91 -10.04 -13.93
C GLN A 53 21.49 -9.69 -13.44
N ILE A 54 21.16 -9.90 -12.17
CA ILE A 54 19.85 -9.62 -11.61
C ILE A 54 19.86 -8.31 -10.85
N ARG A 55 19.13 -7.33 -11.37
CA ARG A 55 18.94 -6.05 -10.72
C ARG A 55 17.55 -5.99 -10.09
N LEU A 56 17.52 -5.86 -8.77
CA LEU A 56 16.29 -5.54 -8.05
C LEU A 56 16.04 -4.03 -8.07
N ILE A 57 14.82 -3.64 -8.41
CA ILE A 57 14.35 -2.25 -8.41
C ILE A 57 13.33 -2.11 -7.27
N HIS A 58 13.48 -1.06 -6.47
CA HIS A 58 12.56 -0.75 -5.38
C HIS A 58 11.46 0.19 -5.89
N GLY A 59 10.25 -0.36 -6.04
CA GLY A 59 9.09 0.39 -6.53
C GLY A 59 8.44 1.27 -5.47
N PRO A 60 7.33 1.95 -5.83
CA PRO A 60 6.57 2.83 -4.93
C PRO A 60 5.72 2.05 -3.92
N GLY A 61 6.34 1.14 -3.16
CA GLY A 61 5.69 0.20 -2.23
C GLY A 61 5.40 0.73 -0.82
N CYS A 62 5.48 2.05 -0.60
CA CYS A 62 5.25 2.69 0.69
C CYS A 62 4.11 3.70 0.58
N PRO A 63 2.90 3.42 1.11
CA PRO A 63 1.74 4.30 0.91
C PRO A 63 1.94 5.68 1.57
N VAL A 64 2.66 5.71 2.69
CA VAL A 64 3.06 6.95 3.39
C VAL A 64 3.94 7.82 2.49
N CYS A 65 4.93 7.21 1.85
CA CYS A 65 5.93 7.89 1.03
C CYS A 65 5.34 8.47 -0.26
N VAL A 66 4.33 7.80 -0.82
CA VAL A 66 3.65 8.21 -2.05
C VAL A 66 2.45 9.15 -1.80
N THR A 67 2.12 9.44 -0.53
CA THR A 67 1.01 10.34 -0.20
C THR A 67 1.30 11.75 -0.73
N PRO A 68 0.41 12.34 -1.56
CA PRO A 68 0.59 13.68 -2.13
C PRO A 68 0.75 14.76 -1.07
N VAL A 69 1.57 15.77 -1.36
CA VAL A 69 1.85 16.89 -0.45
C VAL A 69 0.56 17.61 -0.09
N GLU A 70 -0.34 17.82 -1.06
CA GLU A 70 -1.64 18.47 -0.84
C GLU A 70 -2.53 17.73 0.16
N LEU A 71 -2.46 16.40 0.25
CA LEU A 71 -3.22 15.64 1.24
C LEU A 71 -2.63 15.78 2.64
N ILE A 72 -1.30 15.92 2.74
CA ILE A 72 -0.64 16.26 3.99
C ILE A 72 -1.01 17.68 4.43
N ASP A 73 -1.05 18.64 3.49
CA ASP A 73 -1.45 20.02 3.80
C ASP A 73 -2.92 20.10 4.24
N LYS A 74 -3.82 19.35 3.60
CA LYS A 74 -5.21 19.18 4.07
C LYS A 74 -5.27 18.59 5.48
N ALA A 75 -4.50 17.54 5.75
CA ALA A 75 -4.42 16.94 7.08
C ALA A 75 -3.98 17.95 8.14
N ILE A 76 -2.93 18.73 7.83
CA ILE A 76 -2.40 19.77 8.71
C ILE A 76 -3.41 20.89 8.94
N ALA A 77 -4.08 21.36 7.89
CA ALA A 77 -5.11 22.40 7.98
C ALA A 77 -6.29 21.97 8.87
N ILE A 78 -6.71 20.71 8.76
CA ILE A 78 -7.75 20.13 9.62
C ILE A 78 -7.23 19.97 11.06
N ALA A 79 -6.04 19.41 11.25
CA ALA A 79 -5.43 19.17 12.56
C ALA A 79 -5.15 20.45 13.36
N SER A 80 -5.04 21.58 12.68
CA SER A 80 -4.78 22.90 13.29
C SER A 80 -6.06 23.56 13.84
N ARG A 81 -7.24 22.96 13.64
CA ARG A 81 -8.50 23.50 14.16
C ARG A 81 -8.71 23.11 15.63
N PRO A 82 -9.11 24.05 16.51
CA PRO A 82 -9.20 23.81 17.95
C PRO A 82 -10.27 22.77 18.33
N GLU A 83 -11.34 22.64 17.55
CA GLU A 83 -12.42 21.68 17.78
C GLU A 83 -12.07 20.24 17.37
N VAL A 84 -10.96 20.05 16.63
CA VAL A 84 -10.60 18.76 16.04
C VAL A 84 -9.72 17.92 16.97
N ILE A 85 -9.95 16.61 16.97
CA ILE A 85 -9.02 15.57 17.39
C ILE A 85 -8.58 14.83 16.13
N PHE A 86 -7.35 15.04 15.69
CA PHE A 86 -6.82 14.47 14.45
C PHE A 86 -6.04 13.19 14.74
N CYS A 87 -6.53 12.08 14.20
CA CYS A 87 -5.96 10.75 14.41
C CYS A 87 -5.22 10.27 13.16
N SER A 88 -4.02 9.73 13.35
CA SER A 88 -3.23 9.16 12.25
C SER A 88 -2.30 8.04 12.76
N PHE A 89 -1.80 7.22 11.84
CA PHE A 89 -0.69 6.32 12.14
C PHE A 89 0.60 7.11 12.44
N GLY A 90 1.45 6.55 13.30
CA GLY A 90 2.61 7.25 13.86
C GLY A 90 3.71 7.60 12.84
N ASP A 91 3.85 6.81 11.79
CA ASP A 91 4.79 7.05 10.68
C ASP A 91 4.40 8.29 9.87
N MET A 92 3.10 8.52 9.66
CA MET A 92 2.57 9.64 8.92
C MET A 92 2.81 11.00 9.62
N LEU A 93 2.99 11.01 10.94
CA LEU A 93 3.13 12.26 11.70
C LEU A 93 4.34 13.11 11.30
N ARG A 94 5.39 12.47 10.75
CA ARG A 94 6.66 13.08 10.34
C ARG A 94 6.76 13.37 8.85
N VAL A 95 5.71 13.06 8.08
CA VAL A 95 5.74 13.28 6.63
C VAL A 95 5.59 14.78 6.38
N PRO A 96 6.55 15.41 5.68
CA PRO A 96 6.46 16.84 5.40
C PRO A 96 5.33 17.13 4.41
N GLY A 97 4.51 18.12 4.77
CA GLY A 97 3.70 18.92 3.84
C GLY A 97 4.53 20.07 3.27
N SER A 98 3.85 21.08 2.72
CA SER A 98 4.49 22.23 2.08
C SER A 98 5.21 23.14 3.09
N ALA A 99 4.68 23.28 4.30
CA ALA A 99 5.22 24.20 5.31
C ALA A 99 5.59 23.52 6.65
N MET A 100 4.94 22.40 6.98
CA MET A 100 5.19 21.65 8.23
C MET A 100 4.73 20.20 8.08
N ASP A 101 4.93 19.40 9.13
CA ASP A 101 4.32 18.09 9.30
C ASP A 101 3.26 18.11 10.42
N LEU A 102 2.60 16.97 10.66
CA LEU A 102 1.57 16.85 11.71
C LEU A 102 2.17 16.96 13.14
N LEU A 103 3.46 16.63 13.34
CA LEU A 103 4.14 16.92 14.60
C LEU A 103 4.28 18.42 14.83
N GLY A 104 4.56 19.20 13.79
CA GLY A 104 4.58 20.66 13.84
C GLY A 104 3.21 21.23 14.19
N ALA A 105 2.14 20.69 13.60
CA ALA A 105 0.77 21.07 13.95
C ALA A 105 0.47 20.79 15.44
N LYS A 106 0.89 19.62 15.93
CA LYS A 106 0.78 19.24 17.34
C LYS A 106 1.55 20.19 18.26
N ALA A 107 2.80 20.54 17.90
CA ALA A 107 3.62 21.46 18.67
C ALA A 107 3.04 22.88 18.74
N ARG A 108 2.22 23.27 17.75
CA ARG A 108 1.46 24.53 17.71
C ARG A 108 0.11 24.48 18.44
N GLY A 109 -0.20 23.39 19.13
CA GLY A 109 -1.41 23.26 19.95
C GLY A 109 -2.55 22.46 19.32
N GLY A 110 -2.37 21.89 18.11
CA GLY A 110 -3.33 20.95 17.53
C GLY A 110 -3.40 19.63 18.32
N ASP A 111 -4.60 19.06 18.49
CA ASP A 111 -4.77 17.76 19.15
C ASP A 111 -4.56 16.62 18.15
N VAL A 112 -3.28 16.28 17.92
CA VAL A 112 -2.88 15.15 17.05
C VAL A 112 -2.57 13.90 17.89
N ARG A 113 -3.31 12.82 17.62
CA ARG A 113 -3.21 11.54 18.34
C ARG A 113 -2.76 10.42 17.42
N VAL A 114 -1.83 9.62 17.92
CA VAL A 114 -1.41 8.38 17.25
C VAL A 114 -2.42 7.29 17.58
N VAL A 115 -2.91 6.59 16.56
CA VAL A 115 -3.76 5.42 16.70
C VAL A 115 -3.14 4.22 16.00
N TYR A 116 -3.51 3.01 16.41
CA TYR A 116 -3.04 1.77 15.80
C TYR A 116 -4.10 1.11 14.93
N SER A 117 -5.37 1.48 15.14
CA SER A 117 -6.51 1.06 14.33
C SER A 117 -7.43 2.24 14.02
N PRO A 118 -8.05 2.27 12.83
CA PRO A 118 -9.14 3.20 12.53
C PRO A 118 -10.29 3.14 13.53
N MET A 119 -10.51 1.97 14.14
CA MET A 119 -11.54 1.78 15.18
C MET A 119 -11.22 2.53 16.48
N ASP A 120 -9.94 2.82 16.76
CA ASP A 120 -9.57 3.64 17.92
C ASP A 120 -10.09 5.08 17.75
N ALA A 121 -10.05 5.60 16.51
CA ALA A 121 -10.60 6.91 16.19
C ALA A 121 -12.14 6.93 16.29
N VAL A 122 -12.81 5.84 15.89
CA VAL A 122 -14.26 5.69 16.11
C VAL A 122 -14.59 5.68 17.61
N ALA A 123 -13.82 4.95 18.42
CA ALA A 123 -13.99 4.93 19.88
C ALA A 123 -13.69 6.29 20.53
N LEU A 124 -12.80 7.11 19.95
CA LEU A 124 -12.61 8.49 20.36
C LEU A 124 -13.83 9.35 20.03
N ALA A 125 -14.41 9.21 18.83
CA ALA A 125 -15.62 9.93 18.42
C ALA A 125 -16.81 9.65 19.35
N GLN A 126 -16.98 8.40 19.81
CA GLN A 126 -18.01 8.04 20.79
C GLN A 126 -17.80 8.68 22.17
N ARG A 127 -16.54 8.91 22.58
CA ARG A 127 -16.20 9.46 23.91
C ARG A 127 -16.18 10.98 23.94
N HIS A 128 -16.00 11.63 22.80
CA HIS A 128 -15.87 13.09 22.67
C HIS A 128 -16.93 13.63 21.71
N LEU A 129 -18.20 13.57 22.11
CA LEU A 129 -19.33 14.01 21.27
C LEU A 129 -19.34 15.52 21.00
N ASP A 130 -18.59 16.28 21.78
CA ASP A 130 -18.38 17.73 21.67
C ASP A 130 -17.22 18.11 20.72
N ARG A 131 -16.51 17.13 20.17
CA ARG A 131 -15.32 17.33 19.33
C ARG A 131 -15.48 16.64 17.99
N GLU A 132 -14.88 17.22 16.95
CA GLU A 132 -14.76 16.57 15.65
C GLU A 132 -13.57 15.61 15.67
N VAL A 133 -13.79 14.34 15.39
CA VAL A 133 -12.74 13.32 15.31
C VAL A 133 -12.51 12.94 13.86
N VAL A 134 -11.29 13.21 13.38
CA VAL A 134 -10.89 12.96 12.00
C VAL A 134 -9.82 11.88 11.98
N PHE A 135 -9.98 10.86 11.16
CA PHE A 135 -8.93 9.87 10.93
C PHE A 135 -8.32 10.00 9.55
N PHE A 136 -6.99 10.09 9.49
CA PHE A 136 -6.24 10.14 8.24
C PHE A 136 -6.05 8.73 7.68
N ALA A 137 -6.94 8.36 6.76
CA ALA A 137 -7.04 7.03 6.18
C ALA A 137 -6.03 6.85 5.04
N VAL A 138 -4.77 6.63 5.40
CA VAL A 138 -3.67 6.37 4.46
C VAL A 138 -3.39 4.87 4.37
N GLY A 139 -3.08 4.39 3.17
CA GLY A 139 -2.54 3.06 2.96
C GLY A 139 -2.95 2.42 1.63
N PHE A 140 -2.41 1.25 1.37
CA PHE A 140 -2.81 0.41 0.23
C PHE A 140 -4.06 -0.42 0.55
N GLU A 141 -4.40 -1.34 -0.34
CA GLU A 141 -5.51 -2.28 -0.21
C GLU A 141 -5.44 -3.14 1.05
N THR A 142 -4.26 -3.30 1.67
CA THR A 142 -4.10 -3.98 2.96
C THR A 142 -4.77 -3.26 4.12
N THR A 143 -4.85 -1.93 4.06
CA THR A 143 -5.40 -1.09 5.13
C THR A 143 -6.84 -0.65 4.86
N ALA A 144 -7.24 -0.62 3.58
CA ALA A 144 -8.56 -0.19 3.15
C ALA A 144 -9.72 -0.97 3.82
N PRO A 145 -9.66 -2.29 4.07
CA PRO A 145 -10.72 -3.02 4.77
C PRO A 145 -11.00 -2.49 6.18
N ALA A 146 -9.96 -2.18 6.96
CA ALA A 146 -10.11 -1.66 8.31
C ALA A 146 -10.69 -0.24 8.29
N ASN A 147 -10.28 0.58 7.31
CA ASN A 147 -10.82 1.93 7.12
C ASN A 147 -12.29 1.88 6.68
N ALA A 148 -12.65 0.94 5.79
CA ALA A 148 -14.03 0.69 5.40
C ALA A 148 -14.88 0.22 6.59
N MET A 149 -14.34 -0.65 7.44
CA MET A 149 -15.01 -1.09 8.66
C MET A 149 -15.30 0.07 9.61
N ALA A 150 -14.34 0.98 9.81
CA ALA A 150 -14.55 2.17 10.63
C ALA A 150 -15.64 3.08 10.06
N ALA A 151 -15.64 3.32 8.74
CA ALA A 151 -16.69 4.09 8.07
C ALA A 151 -18.08 3.46 8.26
N ALA A 152 -18.20 2.16 7.95
CA ALA A 152 -19.45 1.41 8.09
C ALA A 152 -19.94 1.37 9.54
N HIS A 153 -19.03 1.19 10.50
CA HIS A 153 -19.37 1.16 11.91
C HIS A 153 -19.82 2.53 12.43
N ALA A 154 -19.10 3.60 12.09
CA ALA A 154 -19.47 4.97 12.47
C ALA A 154 -20.83 5.38 11.87
N ALA A 155 -21.09 5.02 10.61
CA ALA A 155 -22.37 5.25 9.96
C ALA A 155 -23.51 4.49 10.67
N ARG A 156 -23.30 3.21 11.01
CA ARG A 156 -24.29 2.39 11.74
C ARG A 156 -24.60 2.95 13.13
N LEU A 157 -23.61 3.53 13.80
CA LEU A 157 -23.79 4.19 15.10
C LEU A 157 -24.39 5.60 14.99
N GLY A 158 -24.51 6.15 13.77
CA GLY A 158 -24.97 7.53 13.57
C GLY A 158 -24.00 8.60 14.10
N LEU A 159 -22.70 8.30 14.15
CA LEU A 159 -21.69 9.24 14.66
C LEU A 159 -21.49 10.40 13.68
N ARG A 160 -22.02 11.57 14.03
CA ARG A 160 -21.95 12.78 13.20
C ARG A 160 -20.59 13.48 13.28
N ASN A 161 -19.88 13.31 14.39
CA ASN A 161 -18.59 13.93 14.67
C ASN A 161 -17.38 13.10 14.19
N PHE A 162 -17.59 11.99 13.46
CA PHE A 162 -16.51 11.20 12.88
C PHE A 162 -16.38 11.46 11.39
N SER A 163 -15.14 11.61 10.90
CA SER A 163 -14.85 11.70 9.46
C SER A 163 -13.49 11.10 9.09
N LEU A 164 -13.33 10.82 7.80
CA LEU A 164 -12.15 10.24 7.18
C LEU A 164 -11.56 11.22 6.17
N LEU A 165 -10.28 11.50 6.30
CA LEU A 165 -9.48 12.07 5.22
C LEU A 165 -8.86 10.91 4.44
N VAL A 166 -9.43 10.57 3.28
CA VAL A 166 -9.05 9.37 2.54
C VAL A 166 -7.87 9.62 1.61
N ALA A 167 -6.76 8.94 1.90
CA ALA A 167 -5.50 8.98 1.14
C ALA A 167 -5.07 7.57 0.70
N HIS A 168 -6.06 6.73 0.40
CA HIS A 168 -5.81 5.39 -0.13
C HIS A 168 -5.30 5.42 -1.56
N VAL A 169 -4.39 4.49 -1.83
CA VAL A 169 -3.73 4.25 -3.10
C VAL A 169 -3.81 2.77 -3.48
N LEU A 170 -3.73 2.45 -4.77
CA LEU A 170 -3.91 1.11 -5.34
C LEU A 170 -2.67 0.67 -6.12
N VAL A 171 -2.21 -0.55 -5.87
CA VAL A 171 -0.96 -1.08 -6.43
C VAL A 171 -1.07 -1.42 -7.93
N PRO A 172 -2.08 -2.16 -8.43
CA PRO A 172 -2.13 -2.54 -9.84
C PRO A 172 -2.16 -1.33 -10.81
N PRO A 173 -2.90 -0.23 -10.54
CA PRO A 173 -2.81 0.99 -11.34
C PRO A 173 -1.42 1.63 -11.35
N ALA A 174 -0.67 1.56 -10.24
CA ALA A 174 0.70 2.07 -10.18
C ALA A 174 1.67 1.21 -11.00
N ILE A 175 1.53 -0.12 -10.97
CA ILE A 175 2.29 -1.03 -11.86
C ILE A 175 2.03 -0.67 -13.32
N ARG A 176 0.76 -0.50 -13.70
CA ARG A 176 0.38 -0.09 -15.05
C ARG A 176 1.03 1.24 -15.45
N ALA A 177 0.99 2.25 -14.58
CA ALA A 177 1.61 3.54 -14.85
C ALA A 177 3.13 3.45 -15.05
N ILE A 178 3.81 2.56 -14.30
CA ILE A 178 5.24 2.29 -14.49
C ILE A 178 5.48 1.64 -15.86
N LEU A 179 4.69 0.64 -16.22
CA LEU A 179 4.80 -0.08 -17.49
C LEU A 179 4.45 0.76 -18.72
N ASP A 180 3.53 1.73 -18.58
CA ASP A 180 3.18 2.69 -19.63
C ASP A 180 4.27 3.76 -19.85
N SER A 181 5.25 3.88 -18.95
CA SER A 181 6.34 4.85 -19.10
C SER A 181 7.29 4.43 -20.23
N PRO A 182 7.65 5.35 -21.16
CA PRO A 182 8.58 5.04 -22.25
C PRO A 182 9.99 4.68 -21.75
N ASP A 183 10.36 5.15 -20.57
CA ASP A 183 11.66 4.86 -19.94
C ASP A 183 11.61 3.63 -19.01
N CYS A 184 10.51 2.87 -19.02
CA CYS A 184 10.37 1.68 -18.19
C CYS A 184 11.42 0.64 -18.55
N ARG A 185 12.15 0.17 -17.53
CA ARG A 185 13.14 -0.91 -17.65
C ARG A 185 12.75 -2.16 -16.87
N VAL A 186 11.57 -2.16 -16.25
CA VAL A 186 11.10 -3.28 -15.43
C VAL A 186 10.64 -4.40 -16.34
N GLN A 187 11.13 -5.61 -16.10
CA GLN A 187 10.84 -6.80 -16.91
C GLN A 187 10.03 -7.83 -16.13
N GLY A 188 9.99 -7.75 -14.80
CA GLY A 188 9.20 -8.63 -13.94
C GLY A 188 8.82 -7.94 -12.64
N PHE A 189 7.72 -8.35 -12.02
CA PHE A 189 7.29 -7.81 -10.72
C PHE A 189 7.24 -8.87 -9.62
N LEU A 190 7.60 -8.47 -8.41
CA LEU A 190 7.25 -9.15 -7.17
C LEU A 190 6.06 -8.40 -6.55
N ALA A 191 4.88 -9.00 -6.64
CA ALA A 191 3.66 -8.42 -6.09
C ALA A 191 3.61 -8.60 -4.56
N ALA A 192 3.01 -7.61 -3.90
CA ALA A 192 2.91 -7.54 -2.45
C ALA A 192 1.98 -8.63 -1.90
N GLY A 193 2.53 -9.60 -1.17
CA GLY A 193 1.77 -10.73 -0.62
C GLY A 193 0.54 -10.31 0.20
N HIS A 194 0.68 -9.34 1.10
CA HIS A 194 -0.45 -8.87 1.91
C HIS A 194 -1.53 -8.16 1.09
N VAL A 195 -1.18 -7.39 0.06
CA VAL A 195 -2.16 -6.78 -0.86
C VAL A 195 -2.96 -7.88 -1.56
N CYS A 196 -2.26 -8.91 -2.05
CA CYS A 196 -2.89 -10.04 -2.73
C CYS A 196 -3.69 -10.94 -1.78
N THR A 197 -3.38 -10.97 -0.48
CA THR A 197 -4.24 -11.64 0.52
C THR A 197 -5.61 -10.97 0.62
N VAL A 198 -5.70 -9.65 0.41
CA VAL A 198 -6.97 -8.91 0.39
C VAL A 198 -7.61 -9.00 -0.99
N MET A 199 -6.89 -8.60 -2.03
CA MET A 199 -7.46 -8.40 -3.37
C MET A 199 -7.48 -9.66 -4.22
N GLY A 200 -6.64 -10.65 -3.92
CA GLY A 200 -6.40 -11.77 -4.81
C GLY A 200 -5.42 -11.40 -5.91
N THR A 201 -5.51 -12.08 -7.04
CA THR A 201 -4.63 -11.84 -8.20
C THR A 201 -5.32 -11.24 -9.40
N ASP A 202 -6.65 -11.22 -9.45
CA ASP A 202 -7.50 -10.89 -10.62
C ASP A 202 -7.16 -9.59 -11.39
N GLN A 203 -6.61 -8.59 -10.71
CA GLN A 203 -6.19 -7.32 -11.33
C GLN A 203 -4.79 -7.38 -11.98
N TYR A 204 -4.00 -8.39 -11.65
CA TYR A 204 -2.64 -8.56 -12.16
C TYR A 204 -2.60 -9.39 -13.45
N GLU A 205 -3.51 -10.34 -13.69
CA GLU A 205 -3.47 -11.16 -14.91
C GLU A 205 -3.63 -10.31 -16.18
N PRO A 206 -4.58 -9.36 -16.26
CA PRO A 206 -4.68 -8.48 -17.43
C PRO A 206 -3.42 -7.62 -17.64
N ILE A 207 -2.71 -7.26 -16.57
CA ILE A 207 -1.45 -6.52 -16.66
C ILE A 207 -0.35 -7.42 -17.22
N ALA A 208 -0.17 -8.61 -16.64
CA ALA A 208 0.86 -9.55 -17.09
C ALA A 208 0.70 -9.87 -18.59
N HIS A 209 -0.52 -10.15 -19.04
CA HIS A 209 -0.82 -10.44 -20.44
C HIS A 209 -0.64 -9.24 -21.37
N ARG A 210 -1.07 -8.04 -20.95
CA ARG A 210 -1.00 -6.84 -21.82
C ARG A 210 0.44 -6.37 -22.05
N TYR A 211 1.28 -6.45 -21.03
CA TYR A 211 2.64 -5.90 -21.07
C TYR A 211 3.70 -6.98 -21.30
N ASP A 212 3.32 -8.25 -21.38
CA ASP A 212 4.22 -9.40 -21.48
C ASP A 212 5.29 -9.40 -20.36
N VAL A 213 4.83 -9.16 -19.13
CA VAL A 213 5.67 -9.04 -17.93
C VAL A 213 5.16 -9.99 -16.84
N PRO A 214 5.95 -10.97 -16.37
CA PRO A 214 5.54 -11.87 -15.29
C PRO A 214 5.39 -11.13 -13.96
N ILE A 215 4.38 -11.53 -13.18
CA ILE A 215 4.10 -10.96 -11.86
C ILE A 215 4.01 -12.11 -10.86
N VAL A 216 4.93 -12.14 -9.89
CA VAL A 216 4.98 -13.22 -8.89
C VAL A 216 4.60 -12.67 -7.52
N VAL A 217 3.51 -13.17 -6.97
CA VAL A 217 3.08 -12.84 -5.60
C VAL A 217 3.97 -13.58 -4.61
N THR A 218 4.72 -12.83 -3.80
CA THR A 218 5.65 -13.37 -2.80
C THR A 218 5.36 -12.86 -1.40
N GLY A 219 5.89 -13.57 -0.41
CA GLY A 219 5.85 -13.20 1.00
C GLY A 219 6.92 -12.18 1.37
N PHE A 220 7.40 -12.27 2.61
CA PHE A 220 8.30 -11.30 3.23
C PHE A 220 9.51 -11.95 3.91
N GLU A 221 9.54 -13.28 3.98
CA GLU A 221 10.69 -14.01 4.53
C GLU A 221 11.73 -14.26 3.42
N PRO A 222 13.02 -14.45 3.78
CA PRO A 222 14.09 -14.62 2.80
C PRO A 222 13.82 -15.71 1.75
N LEU A 223 13.33 -16.87 2.18
CA LEU A 223 13.01 -17.95 1.26
C LEU A 223 11.82 -17.64 0.37
N ASP A 224 10.84 -16.87 0.83
CA ASP A 224 9.72 -16.45 -0.03
C ASP A 224 10.22 -15.60 -1.19
N LEU A 225 11.05 -14.61 -0.85
CA LEU A 225 11.60 -13.65 -1.81
C LEU A 225 12.50 -14.35 -2.81
N LEU A 226 13.43 -15.19 -2.35
CA LEU A 226 14.31 -15.97 -3.23
C LEU A 226 13.53 -16.91 -4.16
N GLN A 227 12.50 -17.60 -3.65
CA GLN A 227 11.64 -18.45 -4.47
C GLN A 227 10.81 -17.63 -5.46
N GLY A 228 10.27 -16.49 -5.05
CA GLY A 228 9.53 -15.58 -5.92
C GLY A 228 10.40 -15.03 -7.06
N ILE A 229 11.63 -14.62 -6.74
CA ILE A 229 12.62 -14.19 -7.73
C ILE A 229 12.96 -15.33 -8.69
N ALA A 230 13.21 -16.55 -8.17
CA ALA A 230 13.49 -17.70 -9.01
C ALA A 230 12.34 -18.01 -9.97
N GLN A 231 11.09 -18.01 -9.49
CA GLN A 231 9.90 -18.21 -10.34
C GLN A 231 9.75 -17.10 -11.39
N CYS A 232 10.04 -15.86 -11.05
CA CYS A 232 10.01 -14.73 -11.98
C CYS A 232 11.05 -14.92 -13.09
N ILE A 233 12.29 -15.26 -12.72
CA ILE A 233 13.38 -15.54 -13.67
C ILE A 233 13.06 -16.75 -14.56
N GLU A 234 12.52 -17.83 -13.99
CA GLU A 234 12.11 -19.01 -14.78
C GLU A 234 11.07 -18.68 -15.86
N GLN A 235 10.18 -17.70 -15.61
CA GLN A 235 9.26 -17.19 -16.61
C GLN A 235 9.96 -16.33 -17.66
N LEU A 236 10.83 -15.40 -17.24
CA LEU A 236 11.58 -14.50 -18.12
C LEU A 236 12.50 -15.26 -19.09
N GLU A 237 13.20 -16.29 -18.60
CA GLU A 237 14.06 -17.15 -19.41
C GLU A 237 13.26 -17.98 -20.42
N ALA A 238 12.03 -18.36 -20.07
CA ALA A 238 11.15 -19.13 -20.93
C ALA A 238 10.23 -18.28 -21.83
N GLY A 239 10.31 -16.95 -21.77
CA GLY A 239 9.43 -16.06 -22.53
C GLY A 239 7.95 -16.19 -22.13
N ARG A 240 7.66 -16.42 -20.84
CA ARG A 240 6.29 -16.44 -20.29
C ARG A 240 6.02 -15.20 -19.45
N ALA A 241 4.77 -14.77 -19.46
CA ALA A 241 4.26 -13.64 -18.67
C ALA A 241 2.94 -14.00 -17.98
N GLU A 242 3.04 -14.77 -16.91
CA GLU A 242 1.91 -15.23 -16.12
C GLU A 242 1.97 -14.67 -14.69
N VAL A 243 0.80 -14.62 -14.05
CA VAL A 243 0.72 -14.36 -12.62
C VAL A 243 0.92 -15.66 -11.86
N ALA A 244 1.93 -15.71 -10.99
CA ALA A 244 2.20 -16.85 -10.15
C ALA A 244 2.04 -16.50 -8.67
N ILE A 245 1.46 -17.42 -7.89
CA ILE A 245 1.36 -17.29 -6.43
C ILE A 245 2.41 -18.19 -5.79
N GLN A 246 3.52 -17.59 -5.33
CA GLN A 246 4.48 -18.26 -4.47
C GLN A 246 3.98 -18.26 -3.01
N TYR A 247 3.33 -17.18 -2.59
CA TYR A 247 2.84 -17.00 -1.21
C TYR A 247 1.51 -17.72 -0.90
N ARG A 248 1.37 -18.98 -1.35
CA ARG A 248 0.11 -19.77 -1.32
C ARG A 248 -0.45 -20.04 0.08
N ARG A 249 0.40 -19.95 1.11
CA ARG A 249 -0.04 -20.12 2.51
C ARG A 249 -0.92 -18.99 3.02
N SER A 250 -0.89 -17.82 2.37
CA SER A 250 -1.67 -16.64 2.76
C SER A 250 -2.52 -16.07 1.64
N VAL A 251 -2.21 -16.37 0.38
CA VAL A 251 -2.88 -15.79 -0.79
C VAL A 251 -3.70 -16.85 -1.52
N ARG A 252 -4.95 -16.49 -1.81
CA ARG A 252 -5.85 -17.22 -2.70
C ARG A 252 -6.12 -16.37 -3.95
N PRO A 253 -6.34 -16.95 -5.14
CA PRO A 253 -6.61 -16.18 -6.36
C PRO A 253 -7.76 -15.18 -6.20
N GLU A 254 -8.82 -15.55 -5.48
CA GLU A 254 -9.99 -14.70 -5.21
C GLU A 254 -9.77 -13.65 -4.11
N GLY A 255 -8.67 -13.75 -3.36
CA GLY A 255 -8.37 -12.89 -2.21
C GLY A 255 -9.31 -13.12 -1.03
N ASN A 256 -9.60 -12.05 -0.30
CA ASN A 256 -10.57 -12.04 0.79
C ASN A 256 -11.88 -11.42 0.31
N VAL A 257 -12.80 -12.27 -0.12
CA VAL A 257 -14.11 -11.87 -0.65
C VAL A 257 -14.89 -10.97 0.33
N GLY A 258 -14.82 -11.23 1.63
CA GLY A 258 -15.50 -10.42 2.64
C GLY A 258 -14.92 -9.01 2.76
N ALA A 259 -13.59 -8.90 2.77
CA ALA A 259 -12.89 -7.62 2.82
C ALA A 259 -13.15 -6.80 1.55
N ARG A 260 -13.10 -7.43 0.37
CA ARG A 260 -13.41 -6.80 -0.93
C ARG A 260 -14.83 -6.26 -0.97
N ARG A 261 -15.83 -7.05 -0.55
CA ARG A 261 -17.23 -6.59 -0.47
C ARG A 261 -17.41 -5.36 0.43
N LEU A 262 -16.75 -5.35 1.59
CA LEU A 262 -16.81 -4.21 2.50
C LEU A 262 -16.12 -2.97 1.90
N MET A 263 -14.97 -3.14 1.26
CA MET A 263 -14.31 -2.06 0.53
C MET A 263 -15.20 -1.52 -0.58
N ASP A 264 -15.79 -2.40 -1.40
CA ASP A 264 -16.67 -2.02 -2.51
C ASP A 264 -17.94 -1.33 -2.04
N GLN A 265 -18.42 -1.63 -0.83
CA GLN A 265 -19.57 -0.94 -0.22
C GLN A 265 -19.24 0.51 0.17
N VAL A 266 -18.03 0.76 0.70
CA VAL A 266 -17.68 2.05 1.30
C VAL A 266 -16.95 2.96 0.32
N PHE A 267 -16.11 2.37 -0.53
CA PHE A 267 -15.19 3.08 -1.39
C PHE A 267 -15.49 2.83 -2.88
N GLN A 268 -15.03 3.78 -3.69
CA GLN A 268 -14.98 3.66 -5.15
C GLN A 268 -13.60 4.09 -5.66
N PRO A 269 -13.11 3.50 -6.77
CA PRO A 269 -11.90 3.97 -7.42
C PRO A 269 -12.03 5.43 -7.85
N VAL A 270 -10.97 6.21 -7.63
CA VAL A 270 -10.83 7.60 -8.06
C VAL A 270 -9.44 7.81 -8.66
N GLU A 271 -9.29 8.84 -9.48
CA GLU A 271 -7.94 9.33 -9.80
C GLU A 271 -7.25 9.86 -8.54
N ARG A 272 -5.94 9.67 -8.47
CA ARG A 272 -5.15 10.05 -7.30
C ARG A 272 -3.77 10.46 -7.74
N LYS A 273 -3.27 11.58 -7.22
CA LYS A 273 -1.86 11.91 -7.36
C LYS A 273 -1.01 10.97 -6.50
N TRP A 274 0.18 10.66 -6.96
CA TRP A 274 1.20 9.93 -6.24
C TRP A 274 2.43 10.83 -6.17
N ARG A 275 2.96 11.05 -4.97
CA ARG A 275 4.17 11.84 -4.77
C ARG A 275 5.31 11.19 -5.57
N GLY A 276 5.89 11.95 -6.50
CA GLY A 276 6.94 11.48 -7.40
C GLY A 276 6.48 10.77 -8.67
N MET A 277 5.17 10.54 -8.87
CA MET A 277 4.64 9.90 -10.10
C MET A 277 3.52 10.71 -10.77
N GLY A 278 2.99 11.75 -10.13
CA GLY A 278 1.92 12.57 -10.70
C GLY A 278 0.54 11.91 -10.59
N LEU A 279 -0.41 12.34 -11.43
CA LEU A 279 -1.79 11.85 -11.40
C LEU A 279 -1.91 10.49 -12.10
N ILE A 280 -2.42 9.48 -11.38
CA ILE A 280 -2.63 8.15 -11.94
C ILE A 280 -4.14 7.83 -11.96
N PRO A 281 -4.73 7.53 -13.14
CA PRO A 281 -6.15 7.19 -13.25
C PRO A 281 -6.53 5.96 -12.42
N ALA A 282 -7.66 6.05 -11.72
CA ALA A 282 -8.24 4.98 -10.90
C ALA A 282 -7.25 4.32 -9.93
N SER A 283 -6.30 5.11 -9.40
CA SER A 283 -5.21 4.64 -8.54
C SER A 283 -5.41 4.92 -7.05
N GLY A 284 -6.53 5.53 -6.67
CA GLY A 284 -6.90 5.74 -5.28
C GLY A 284 -8.31 5.29 -4.97
N LEU A 285 -8.66 5.34 -3.69
CA LEU A 285 -10.03 5.15 -3.24
C LEU A 285 -10.59 6.48 -2.71
N GLY A 286 -11.87 6.71 -2.99
CA GLY A 286 -12.67 7.77 -2.40
C GLY A 286 -13.94 7.19 -1.77
N LEU A 287 -14.54 7.91 -0.82
CA LEU A 287 -15.82 7.50 -0.23
C LEU A 287 -16.92 7.51 -1.30
N ARG A 288 -17.78 6.51 -1.27
CA ARG A 288 -19.01 6.51 -2.07
C ARG A 288 -20.00 7.57 -1.56
N PRO A 289 -20.96 8.01 -2.41
CA PRO A 289 -21.96 9.01 -2.03
C PRO A 289 -22.73 8.69 -0.74
N GLU A 290 -23.02 7.41 -0.47
CA GLU A 290 -23.74 6.92 0.72
C GLU A 290 -22.94 7.13 2.03
N TYR A 291 -21.63 7.35 1.91
CA TYR A 291 -20.72 7.64 3.01
C TYR A 291 -20.17 9.08 2.97
N SER A 292 -20.70 9.94 2.10
CA SER A 292 -20.21 11.32 1.89
C SER A 292 -20.28 12.20 3.14
N GLN A 293 -21.17 11.91 4.08
CA GLN A 293 -21.25 12.55 5.40
C GLN A 293 -19.99 12.33 6.24
N LEU A 294 -19.20 11.29 5.95
CA LEU A 294 -17.93 10.98 6.62
C LEU A 294 -16.73 11.61 5.91
N ASP A 295 -16.91 12.35 4.82
CA ASP A 295 -15.81 12.95 4.06
C ASP A 295 -15.25 14.19 4.78
N ALA A 296 -14.03 14.08 5.29
CA ALA A 296 -13.35 15.18 5.97
C ALA A 296 -12.99 16.33 5.01
N GLU A 297 -12.65 16.03 3.74
CA GLU A 297 -12.31 17.10 2.79
C GLU A 297 -13.50 18.04 2.55
N ARG A 298 -14.70 17.46 2.45
CA ARG A 298 -15.95 18.21 2.32
C ARG A 298 -16.34 18.91 3.62
N ARG A 299 -16.28 18.20 4.76
CA ARG A 299 -16.71 18.74 6.05
C ARG A 299 -15.91 19.98 6.45
N PHE A 300 -14.61 19.96 6.21
CA PHE A 300 -13.72 21.05 6.61
C PHE A 300 -13.43 22.03 5.47
N ASP A 301 -14.03 21.86 4.29
CA ASP A 301 -13.81 22.73 3.12
C ASP A 301 -12.31 22.94 2.80
N VAL A 302 -11.56 21.83 2.74
CA VAL A 302 -10.12 21.87 2.43
C VAL A 302 -9.82 21.37 1.01
N GLY A 303 -10.85 21.11 0.20
CA GLY A 303 -10.71 20.58 -1.16
C GLY A 303 -9.92 21.50 -2.11
N HIS A 304 -9.92 22.81 -1.84
CA HIS A 304 -9.22 23.82 -2.61
C HIS A 304 -7.68 23.81 -2.42
N LEU A 305 -7.18 23.12 -1.38
CA LEU A 305 -5.74 23.00 -1.17
C LEU A 305 -5.15 22.03 -2.19
N THR A 306 -4.36 22.58 -3.12
CA THR A 306 -3.68 21.84 -4.17
C THR A 306 -2.21 22.28 -4.25
N ALA A 307 -1.32 21.32 -4.47
CA ALA A 307 0.09 21.54 -4.79
C ALA A 307 0.33 21.44 -6.29
#